data_AF-Q9RTL2-F1
#
_entry.id   AF-Q9RTL2-F1
#
_cell.length_a   1.000
_cell.length_b   1.000
_cell.length_c   1.000
_cell.angle_alpha   90.00
_cell.angle_beta   90.00
_cell.angle_gamma   90.00
#
_symmetry.space_group_name_H-M   'P 1'
#
loop_
_entity.id
_entity.type
_entity.pdbx_description
1 polymer ?
#
loop_
_entity_poly.entity_id
_entity_poly.type
_entity_poly.pdbx_seq_one_letter_code
_entity_poly.pdbx_strand_id
1 'polypeptide(L)'
;MHPGPAILPFMDDLIQGRLGGADGYDIRCTIDGDKISGRAGGKLHGKDIELEITDRGVRGSVGQESVNIELQEGELRGNVGSQKLVLRGVDRVTGFMGEPIVGWNIVAQQQGESLQGQLGSTVLGRVFSLDLGSAPGWVGTLVAVVAFYALEPRASMGAQAS
;
A
#
# COMPACT_ATOMS: atom_id res chain seq x y z
N MET A 1 36.58 -26.79 -1.09
CA MET A 1 35.16 -26.94 -0.70
C MET A 1 34.63 -25.54 -0.46
N HIS A 2 34.04 -24.94 -1.50
CA HIS A 2 33.47 -23.58 -1.43
C HIS A 2 32.00 -23.71 -1.02
N PRO A 3 31.52 -23.04 0.04
CA PRO A 3 30.09 -22.84 0.17
C PRO A 3 29.66 -21.92 -0.98
N GLY A 4 28.83 -22.43 -1.89
CA GLY A 4 28.13 -21.60 -2.87
C GLY A 4 27.25 -20.56 -2.14
N PRO A 5 26.94 -19.41 -2.76
CA PRO A 5 26.12 -18.40 -2.13
C PRO A 5 24.80 -19.03 -1.71
N ALA A 6 24.45 -18.86 -0.44
CA ALA A 6 23.12 -19.16 0.06
C ALA A 6 22.14 -18.31 -0.75
N ILE A 7 21.47 -18.94 -1.72
CA ILE A 7 20.15 -18.52 -2.17
C ILE A 7 19.27 -18.59 -0.93
N LEU A 8 19.21 -17.47 -0.20
CA LEU A 8 18.16 -17.24 0.78
C LEU A 8 16.85 -17.52 0.03
N PRO A 9 15.97 -18.38 0.55
CA PRO A 9 14.66 -18.52 -0.05
C PRO A 9 14.07 -17.11 -0.10
N PHE A 10 13.59 -16.68 -1.26
CA PHE A 10 12.60 -15.61 -1.31
C PHE A 10 11.43 -16.13 -0.47
N MET A 11 11.45 -15.78 0.82
CA MET A 11 10.42 -16.17 1.75
C MET A 11 9.18 -15.43 1.29
N ASP A 12 8.11 -16.18 1.00
CA ASP A 12 6.79 -15.60 0.74
C ASP A 12 6.44 -14.67 1.90
N ASP A 13 6.59 -13.37 1.69
CA ASP A 13 6.32 -12.39 2.74
C ASP A 13 4.82 -12.13 2.79
N LEU A 14 4.22 -12.37 3.95
CA LEU A 14 2.79 -12.21 4.13
C LEU A 14 2.50 -10.87 4.81
N ILE A 15 2.04 -9.90 4.03
CA ILE A 15 1.50 -8.66 4.55
C ILE A 15 0.07 -8.90 5.03
N GLN A 16 -0.20 -8.81 6.32
CA GLN A 16 -1.56 -8.96 6.84
C GLN A 16 -1.87 -7.96 7.93
N GLY A 17 -3.11 -7.49 8.00
CA GLY A 17 -3.53 -6.65 9.11
C GLY A 17 -4.87 -5.99 8.90
N ARG A 18 -5.05 -4.82 9.51
CA ARG A 18 -6.35 -4.15 9.60
C ARG A 18 -6.25 -2.67 9.33
N LEU A 19 -7.20 -2.15 8.55
CA LEU A 19 -7.36 -0.73 8.25
C LEU A 19 -8.68 -0.22 8.84
N GLY A 20 -8.64 0.83 9.67
CA GLY A 20 -9.86 1.55 10.10
C GLY A 20 -10.49 1.13 11.43
N GLY A 21 -9.78 0.41 12.32
CA GLY A 21 -10.25 0.13 13.68
C GLY A 21 -11.37 -0.92 13.78
N ALA A 22 -12.36 -0.71 14.65
CA ALA A 22 -13.40 -1.70 14.98
C ALA A 22 -14.28 -2.11 13.79
N ASP A 23 -14.68 -1.15 12.94
CA ASP A 23 -15.37 -1.36 11.66
C ASP A 23 -14.38 -1.42 10.47
N GLY A 24 -13.14 -1.79 10.75
CA GLY A 24 -12.06 -1.82 9.80
C GLY A 24 -12.11 -3.01 8.83
N TYR A 25 -11.32 -2.89 7.78
CA TYR A 25 -11.14 -3.92 6.75
C TYR A 25 -9.90 -4.75 7.03
N ASP A 26 -10.00 -6.06 6.82
CA ASP A 26 -8.85 -6.95 6.85
C ASP A 26 -8.09 -6.85 5.51
N ILE A 27 -6.77 -6.76 5.59
CA ILE A 27 -5.86 -6.73 4.46
C ILE A 27 -5.00 -7.99 4.54
N ARG A 28 -4.90 -8.73 3.44
CA ARG A 28 -4.01 -9.89 3.33
C ARG A 28 -3.42 -9.94 1.94
N CYS A 29 -2.12 -9.71 1.84
CA CYS A 29 -1.34 -9.77 0.62
C CYS A 29 -0.10 -10.62 0.84
N THR A 30 0.33 -11.28 -0.22
CA THR A 30 1.52 -12.12 -0.26
C THR A 30 2.48 -11.53 -1.27
N ILE A 31 3.75 -11.49 -0.93
CA ILE A 31 4.83 -11.05 -1.80
C ILE A 31 5.58 -12.29 -2.26
N ASP A 32 5.60 -12.50 -3.57
CA ASP A 32 6.37 -13.53 -4.25
C ASP A 32 7.40 -12.83 -5.14
N GLY A 33 8.62 -12.68 -4.62
CA GLY A 33 9.68 -11.94 -5.30
C GLY A 33 9.33 -10.47 -5.53
N ASP A 34 9.15 -10.11 -6.79
CA ASP A 34 8.76 -8.77 -7.22
C ASP A 34 7.24 -8.62 -7.37
N LYS A 35 6.44 -9.69 -7.21
CA LYS A 35 4.99 -9.64 -7.35
C LYS A 35 4.29 -9.61 -5.99
N ILE A 36 3.38 -8.67 -5.80
CA ILE A 36 2.51 -8.57 -4.63
C ILE A 36 1.10 -8.93 -5.08
N SER A 37 0.50 -9.95 -4.47
CA SER A 37 -0.87 -10.35 -4.77
C SER A 37 -1.67 -10.61 -3.50
N GLY A 38 -2.92 -10.20 -3.47
CA GLY A 38 -3.71 -10.31 -2.26
C GLY A 38 -5.15 -9.84 -2.37
N ARG A 39 -5.77 -9.69 -1.21
CA ARG A 39 -7.13 -9.20 -1.06
C ARG A 39 -7.21 -8.25 0.11
N ALA A 40 -7.84 -7.11 -0.10
CA ALA A 40 -8.19 -6.17 0.94
C ALA A 40 -9.70 -6.00 1.02
N GLY A 41 -10.27 -6.04 2.23
CA GLY A 41 -11.69 -5.86 2.47
C GLY A 41 -12.34 -7.00 3.26
N GLY A 42 -13.59 -6.77 3.65
CA GLY A 42 -14.41 -7.79 4.31
C GLY A 42 -14.88 -8.89 3.35
N LYS A 43 -15.46 -9.98 3.90
CA LYS A 43 -15.90 -11.17 3.16
C LYS A 43 -16.82 -10.90 1.95
N LEU A 44 -17.55 -9.78 1.93
CA LEU A 44 -18.50 -9.42 0.87
C LEU A 44 -18.01 -8.31 -0.08
N HIS A 45 -17.10 -7.42 0.36
CA HIS A 45 -16.60 -6.29 -0.44
C HIS A 45 -15.07 -6.31 -0.56
N GLY A 46 -14.48 -7.49 -0.66
CA GLY A 46 -13.05 -7.66 -0.90
C GLY A 46 -12.66 -7.22 -2.30
N LYS A 47 -11.52 -6.54 -2.42
CA LYS A 47 -10.88 -6.14 -3.67
C LYS A 47 -9.58 -6.90 -3.81
N ASP A 48 -9.38 -7.51 -4.97
CA ASP A 48 -8.13 -8.17 -5.32
C ASP A 48 -7.07 -7.11 -5.64
N ILE A 49 -5.87 -7.30 -5.10
CA ILE A 49 -4.71 -6.43 -5.28
C ILE A 49 -3.69 -7.25 -6.07
N GLU A 50 -3.23 -6.74 -7.20
CA GLU A 50 -2.12 -7.31 -7.95
C GLU A 50 -1.15 -6.18 -8.31
N LEU A 51 0.01 -6.16 -7.68
CA LEU A 51 1.07 -5.19 -7.93
C LEU A 51 2.35 -5.93 -8.30
N GLU A 52 3.19 -5.30 -9.09
CA GLU A 52 4.49 -5.79 -9.54
C GLU A 52 5.50 -4.66 -9.32
N ILE A 53 6.47 -4.94 -8.47
CA ILE A 53 7.64 -4.11 -8.23
C ILE A 53 8.56 -4.27 -9.44
N THR A 54 9.07 -3.16 -9.93
CA THR A 54 9.99 -3.10 -11.05
C THR A 54 11.15 -2.20 -10.67
N ASP A 55 12.25 -2.28 -11.41
CA ASP A 55 13.42 -1.42 -11.21
C ASP A 55 13.08 0.08 -11.29
N ARG A 56 12.00 0.42 -12.01
CA ARG A 56 11.53 1.80 -12.19
C ARG A 56 10.47 2.25 -11.19
N GLY A 57 9.93 1.37 -10.34
CA GLY A 57 8.80 1.68 -9.46
C GLY A 57 7.85 0.50 -9.29
N VAL A 58 6.53 0.74 -9.21
CA VAL A 58 5.52 -0.30 -9.01
C VAL A 58 4.35 -0.12 -9.96
N ARG A 59 3.92 -1.19 -10.61
CA ARG A 59 2.78 -1.19 -11.54
C ARG A 59 1.83 -2.33 -11.23
N GLY A 60 0.56 -2.20 -11.57
CA GLY A 60 -0.43 -3.24 -11.34
C GLY A 60 -1.86 -2.73 -11.37
N SER A 61 -2.72 -3.34 -10.58
CA SER A 61 -4.12 -2.97 -10.46
C SER A 61 -4.70 -3.36 -9.09
N VAL A 62 -5.78 -2.69 -8.71
CA VAL A 62 -6.61 -3.04 -7.57
C VAL A 62 -8.07 -3.08 -7.98
N GLY A 63 -8.67 -4.27 -7.92
CA GLY A 63 -10.03 -4.52 -8.38
C GLY A 63 -10.22 -4.20 -9.88
N GLN A 64 -10.65 -2.97 -10.19
CA GLN A 64 -10.86 -2.49 -11.57
C GLN A 64 -9.96 -1.29 -11.91
N GLU A 65 -9.19 -0.80 -10.94
CA GLU A 65 -8.41 0.42 -11.05
C GLU A 65 -6.95 0.08 -11.32
N SER A 66 -6.29 0.83 -12.21
CA SER A 66 -4.88 0.62 -12.53
C SER A 66 -3.97 1.38 -11.56
N VAL A 67 -2.88 0.74 -11.15
CA VAL A 67 -1.85 1.34 -10.28
C VAL A 67 -0.58 1.49 -11.10
N ASN A 68 -0.06 2.72 -11.18
CA ASN A 68 1.21 3.00 -11.82
C ASN A 68 1.98 4.01 -10.98
N ILE A 69 3.10 3.59 -10.41
CA ILE A 69 3.96 4.35 -9.52
C ILE A 69 5.38 4.24 -10.05
N GLU A 70 6.07 5.35 -10.20
CA GLU A 70 7.45 5.41 -10.67
C GLU A 70 8.34 5.99 -9.59
N LEU A 71 9.52 5.41 -9.41
CA LEU A 71 10.56 5.91 -8.53
C LEU A 71 11.27 7.08 -9.23
N GLN A 72 11.06 8.29 -8.71
CA GLN A 72 11.69 9.52 -9.19
C GLN A 72 12.42 10.19 -8.03
N GLU A 73 13.74 10.40 -8.17
CA GLU A 73 14.58 11.12 -7.19
C GLU A 73 14.50 10.54 -5.76
N GLY A 74 14.27 9.23 -5.61
CA GLY A 74 14.12 8.57 -4.32
C GLY A 74 12.70 8.60 -3.74
N GLU A 75 11.72 8.99 -4.56
CA GLU A 75 10.32 9.13 -4.17
C GLU A 75 9.44 8.34 -5.14
N LEU A 76 8.48 7.59 -4.60
CA LEU A 76 7.53 6.83 -5.40
C LEU A 76 6.37 7.75 -5.77
N ARG A 77 6.26 8.11 -7.05
CA ARG A 77 5.29 9.07 -7.59
C ARG A 77 4.50 8.45 -8.72
N GLY A 78 3.18 8.58 -8.68
CA GLY A 78 2.34 8.14 -9.79
C GLY A 78 0.86 8.29 -9.49
N ASN A 79 0.06 7.33 -9.93
CA ASN A 79 -1.38 7.32 -9.78
C ASN A 79 -1.92 5.94 -9.38
N VAL A 80 -2.91 5.95 -8.50
CA VAL A 80 -3.76 4.81 -8.14
C VAL A 80 -5.15 5.14 -8.66
N GLY A 81 -5.55 4.48 -9.75
CA GLY A 81 -6.74 4.85 -10.50
C GLY A 81 -6.63 6.29 -11.00
N SER A 82 -7.57 7.14 -10.57
CA SER A 82 -7.61 8.58 -10.87
C SER A 82 -6.87 9.47 -9.86
N GLN A 83 -6.38 8.92 -8.75
CA GLN A 83 -5.77 9.69 -7.66
C GLN A 83 -4.25 9.70 -7.77
N LYS A 84 -3.62 10.87 -7.61
CA LYS A 84 -2.15 10.97 -7.57
C LYS A 84 -1.63 10.41 -6.26
N LEU A 85 -0.58 9.61 -6.28
CA LEU A 85 0.08 9.08 -5.10
C LEU A 85 1.55 9.51 -5.10
N VAL A 86 2.00 10.02 -3.96
CA VAL A 86 3.41 10.31 -3.68
C VAL A 86 3.77 9.67 -2.35
N LEU A 87 4.79 8.83 -2.33
CA LEU A 87 5.35 8.20 -1.14
C LEU A 87 6.86 8.47 -1.08
N ARG A 88 7.38 8.67 0.13
CA ARG A 88 8.78 9.01 0.40
C ARG A 88 9.24 8.25 1.64
N GLY A 89 10.45 7.71 1.60
CA GLY A 89 11.04 6.97 2.71
C GLY A 89 10.79 5.45 2.66
N VAL A 90 11.53 4.71 3.50
CA VAL A 90 11.57 3.24 3.53
C VAL A 90 10.94 2.71 4.82
N ASP A 91 11.57 2.92 5.97
CA ASP A 91 11.05 2.51 7.29
C ASP A 91 9.95 3.47 7.78
N ARG A 92 10.18 4.76 7.65
CA ARG A 92 9.18 5.80 7.86
C ARG A 92 8.75 6.32 6.50
N VAL A 93 7.53 6.00 6.14
CA VAL A 93 6.95 6.36 4.85
C VAL A 93 6.03 7.54 5.06
N THR A 94 6.30 8.64 4.37
CA THR A 94 5.42 9.81 4.35
C THR A 94 4.97 10.09 2.93
N GLY A 95 3.79 10.64 2.77
CA GLY A 95 3.22 10.79 1.46
C GLY A 95 1.89 11.48 1.45
N PHE A 96 1.31 11.48 0.26
CA PHE A 96 0.05 12.11 -0.01
C PHE A 96 -0.64 11.37 -1.16
N MET A 97 -1.94 11.10 -0.98
CA MET A 97 -2.82 10.56 -2.01
C MET A 97 -3.91 11.56 -2.34
N GLY A 98 -3.97 12.00 -3.59
CA GLY A 98 -5.09 12.66 -4.21
C GLY A 98 -4.77 14.04 -4.76
N GLU A 99 -5.68 14.99 -4.60
CA GLU A 99 -5.53 16.36 -5.06
C GLU A 99 -4.97 17.28 -3.96
N PRO A 100 -4.20 18.33 -4.30
CA PRO A 100 -3.50 19.17 -3.32
C PRO A 100 -4.38 19.82 -2.24
N ILE A 101 -5.71 19.90 -2.44
CA ILE A 101 -6.65 20.51 -1.50
C ILE A 101 -7.51 19.48 -0.74
N VAL A 102 -7.81 18.32 -1.35
CA VAL A 102 -8.72 17.29 -0.80
C VAL A 102 -8.00 15.94 -0.61
N GLY A 103 -6.67 15.95 -0.60
CA GLY A 103 -5.86 14.75 -0.51
C GLY A 103 -5.69 14.23 0.91
N TRP A 104 -5.33 12.96 0.97
CA TRP A 104 -5.09 12.19 2.18
C TRP A 104 -3.59 12.20 2.48
N ASN A 105 -3.20 12.73 3.64
CA ASN A 105 -1.83 12.61 4.12
C ASN A 105 -1.57 11.15 4.50
N ILE A 106 -0.42 10.64 4.13
CA ILE A 106 0.00 9.26 4.41
C ILE A 106 1.19 9.36 5.34
N VAL A 107 1.08 8.73 6.50
CA VAL A 107 2.21 8.58 7.41
C VAL A 107 2.19 7.15 7.90
N ALA A 108 3.27 6.42 7.67
CA ALA A 108 3.46 5.07 8.15
C ALA A 108 4.85 4.94 8.77
N GLN A 109 4.96 4.12 9.80
CA GLN A 109 6.19 3.84 10.49
C GLN A 109 6.28 2.36 10.77
N GLN A 110 7.31 1.74 10.21
CA GLN A 110 7.69 0.36 10.48
C GLN A 110 8.41 0.30 11.83
N GLN A 111 8.00 -0.66 12.65
CA GLN A 111 8.62 -1.01 13.92
C GLN A 111 8.86 -2.52 13.91
N GLY A 112 10.08 -2.93 13.52
CA GLY A 112 10.41 -4.33 13.31
C GLY A 112 9.61 -4.90 12.14
N GLU A 113 8.86 -5.96 12.40
CA GLU A 113 8.03 -6.64 11.39
C GLU A 113 6.63 -6.02 11.27
N SER A 114 6.27 -5.04 12.11
CA SER A 114 4.94 -4.42 12.08
C SER A 114 4.99 -2.98 11.57
N LEU A 115 4.09 -2.64 10.64
CA LEU A 115 3.85 -1.31 10.11
C LEU A 115 2.60 -0.71 10.73
N GLN A 116 2.73 0.48 11.28
CA GLN A 116 1.59 1.26 11.75
C GLN A 116 1.55 2.59 11.03
N GLY A 117 0.37 3.00 10.58
CA GLY A 117 0.23 4.26 9.89
C GLY A 117 -1.17 4.84 9.98
N GLN A 118 -1.32 6.01 9.36
CA GLN A 118 -2.54 6.76 9.28
C GLN A 118 -2.68 7.33 7.86
N LEU A 119 -3.89 7.20 7.32
CA LEU A 119 -4.31 7.74 6.03
C LEU A 119 -5.34 8.83 6.28
N GLY A 120 -5.02 10.08 5.94
CA GLY A 120 -5.92 11.23 6.05
C GLY A 120 -5.52 12.26 7.10
N SER A 121 -6.43 13.21 7.33
CA SER A 121 -6.29 14.29 8.31
C SER A 121 -6.50 13.79 9.74
N THR A 122 -6.01 14.52 10.75
CA THR A 122 -6.24 14.22 12.18
C THR A 122 -7.71 14.04 12.56
N VAL A 123 -8.65 14.61 11.79
CA VAL A 123 -10.10 14.59 12.09
C VAL A 123 -10.84 13.44 11.42
N LEU A 124 -10.39 12.97 10.26
CA LEU A 124 -11.04 11.93 9.43
C LEU A 124 -10.08 10.79 9.05
N GLY A 125 -8.92 10.75 9.70
CA GLY A 125 -7.83 9.86 9.35
C GLY A 125 -8.11 8.44 9.81
N ARG A 126 -7.86 7.48 8.93
CA ARG A 126 -7.97 6.07 9.21
C ARG A 126 -6.60 5.52 9.58
N VAL A 127 -6.47 5.02 10.81
CA VAL A 127 -5.29 4.29 11.21
C VAL A 127 -5.29 2.90 10.59
N PHE A 128 -4.12 2.40 10.22
CA PHE A 128 -3.92 1.04 9.76
C PHE A 128 -2.74 0.41 10.49
N SER A 129 -2.80 -0.90 10.67
CA SER A 129 -1.73 -1.68 11.25
C SER A 129 -1.60 -2.96 10.45
N LEU A 130 -0.42 -3.16 9.88
CA LEU A 130 -0.07 -4.32 9.06
C LEU A 130 1.14 -4.99 9.68
N ASP A 131 1.15 -6.30 9.66
CA ASP A 131 2.35 -7.10 9.79
C ASP A 131 2.96 -7.25 8.40
N LEU A 132 4.26 -7.01 8.29
CA LEU A 132 5.05 -7.04 7.07
C LEU A 132 5.90 -8.31 6.97
N GLY A 133 6.15 -8.99 8.11
CA GLY A 133 7.23 -9.96 8.19
C GLY A 133 8.57 -9.32 7.87
N SER A 134 9.19 -9.76 6.78
CA SER A 134 10.44 -9.21 6.23
C SER A 134 10.22 -8.17 5.11
N ALA A 135 8.97 -7.85 4.77
CA ALA A 135 8.67 -6.86 3.74
C ALA A 135 9.06 -5.41 4.17
N PRO A 136 9.51 -4.56 3.24
CA PRO A 136 9.79 -3.16 3.53
C PRO A 136 8.54 -2.33 3.85
N GLY A 137 8.69 -1.32 4.71
CA GLY A 137 7.62 -0.42 5.15
C GLY A 137 6.89 0.30 4.01
N TRP A 138 7.62 0.70 2.97
CA TRP A 138 7.04 1.31 1.78
C TRP A 138 6.11 0.35 1.02
N VAL A 139 6.41 -0.96 1.00
CA VAL A 139 5.55 -1.97 0.36
C VAL A 139 4.25 -2.10 1.12
N GLY A 140 4.32 -2.28 2.44
CA GLY A 140 3.12 -2.33 3.29
C GLY A 140 2.29 -1.05 3.21
N THR A 141 2.94 0.11 3.13
CA THR A 141 2.25 1.39 2.98
C THR A 141 1.53 1.47 1.64
N LEU A 142 2.19 1.07 0.55
CA LEU A 142 1.58 1.03 -0.77
C LEU A 142 0.34 0.11 -0.78
N VAL A 143 0.46 -1.09 -0.20
CA VAL A 143 -0.66 -2.02 -0.07
C VAL A 143 -1.81 -1.41 0.73
N ALA A 144 -1.53 -0.77 1.88
CA ALA A 144 -2.54 -0.10 2.69
C ALA A 144 -3.27 1.02 1.91
N VAL A 145 -2.52 1.81 1.16
CA VAL A 145 -3.02 2.94 0.37
C VAL A 145 -3.88 2.47 -0.81
N VAL A 146 -3.43 1.45 -1.54
CA VAL A 146 -4.15 0.84 -2.65
C VAL A 146 -5.43 0.15 -2.16
N ALA A 147 -5.34 -0.57 -1.04
CA ALA A 147 -6.49 -1.15 -0.35
C ALA A 147 -7.50 -0.07 0.07
N PHE A 148 -7.03 1.02 0.69
CA PHE A 148 -7.86 2.14 1.11
C PHE A 148 -8.63 2.74 -0.05
N TYR A 149 -7.95 3.04 -1.16
CA TYR A 149 -8.59 3.58 -2.36
C TYR A 149 -9.71 2.67 -2.89
N ALA A 150 -9.45 1.36 -2.92
CA ALA A 150 -10.41 0.39 -3.46
C ALA A 150 -11.61 0.11 -2.53
N LEU A 151 -11.43 0.32 -1.22
CA LEU A 151 -12.42 0.06 -0.19
C LEU A 151 -13.22 1.29 0.25
N GLU A 152 -12.71 2.49 -0.02
CA GLU A 152 -13.38 3.75 0.28
C GLU A 152 -14.01 4.33 -0.99
N PRO A 153 -15.33 4.19 -1.19
CA PRO A 153 -16.03 4.80 -2.31
C PRO A 153 -15.79 6.31 -2.38
N ARG A 154 -15.59 6.96 -1.22
CA ARG A 154 -15.27 8.40 -1.12
C ARG A 154 -13.88 8.77 -1.62
N ALA A 155 -12.88 7.91 -1.45
CA ALA A 155 -11.55 8.13 -2.03
C ALA A 155 -11.61 8.08 -3.57
N SER A 156 -12.50 7.25 -4.12
CA SER A 156 -12.84 7.24 -5.55
C SER A 156 -13.83 8.32 -5.99
N MET A 157 -14.68 8.86 -5.10
CA MET A 157 -15.71 9.88 -5.41
C MET A 157 -15.23 11.33 -5.39
N GLY A 158 -13.95 11.62 -5.12
CA GLY A 158 -13.40 12.97 -5.29
C GLY A 158 -13.60 13.55 -6.70
N ALA A 159 -13.91 12.70 -7.70
CA ALA A 159 -14.21 13.09 -9.07
C ALA A 159 -15.71 13.24 -9.42
N GLN A 160 -16.63 13.15 -8.45
CA GLN A 160 -18.07 13.38 -8.69
C GLN A 160 -18.62 14.52 -7.82
N ALA A 161 -18.26 15.75 -8.18
CA ALA A 161 -19.08 16.91 -7.90
C ALA A 161 -19.16 17.75 -9.18
N SER A 162 -20.32 17.59 -9.81
CA SER A 162 -20.99 18.36 -10.89
C SER A 162 -20.35 19.62 -11.45
#